data_AF-A0A7Y3LPG3-F1
#
_entry.id   AF-A0A7Y3LPG3-F1
#
_cell.length_a   1.000
_cell.length_b   1.000
_cell.length_c   1.000
_cell.angle_alpha   90.00
_cell.angle_beta   90.00
_cell.angle_gamma   90.00
#
_symmetry.space_group_name_H-M   'P 1'
#
loop_
_entity.id
_entity.type
_entity.pdbx_description
1 polymer ?
#
loop_
_entity_poly.entity_id
_entity_poly.type
_entity_poly.pdbx_seq_one_letter_code
_entity_poly.pdbx_strand_id
1 'polypeptide(L)' 'MATFEKILDKGVDGVVTEMETGTNGILCGLSVTWPNGSPNEEDANLFHVYMVRDNQIFRIRRYDDWISAAEAAGLD' A
#
# COMPACT_ATOMS: atom_id res chain seq x y z
N MET A 1 -19.66 3.53 -5.32
CA MET A 1 -18.70 2.47 -5.69
C MET A 1 -18.30 2.68 -7.15
N ALA A 2 -17.64 3.81 -7.47
CA ALA A 2 -17.35 4.20 -8.86
C ALA A 2 -15.97 4.87 -9.04
N THR A 3 -15.18 4.97 -7.96
CA THR A 3 -13.89 5.67 -7.95
C THR A 3 -12.72 4.70 -8.13
N PHE A 4 -12.85 3.46 -7.65
CA PHE A 4 -11.80 2.43 -7.74
C PHE A 4 -11.69 1.86 -9.16
N GLU A 5 -12.82 1.57 -9.80
CA GLU A 5 -12.86 1.13 -11.22
C GLU A 5 -12.29 2.19 -12.17
N LYS A 6 -12.55 3.48 -11.91
CA LYS A 6 -12.04 4.60 -12.73
C LYS A 6 -10.53 4.80 -12.66
N ILE A 7 -9.84 4.23 -11.66
CA ILE A 7 -8.37 4.30 -11.55
C ILE A 7 -7.72 3.12 -12.28
N LEU A 8 -8.33 1.93 -12.20
CA LEU A 8 -7.91 0.76 -12.99
C LEU A 8 -8.11 0.98 -14.50
N ASP A 9 -9.19 1.67 -14.89
CA ASP A 9 -9.51 1.98 -16.29
C ASP A 9 -8.55 3.00 -16.94
N LYS A 10 -7.59 3.56 -16.18
CA LYS A 10 -6.59 4.52 -16.67
C LYS A 10 -5.21 3.91 -16.93
N GLY A 11 -5.05 2.60 -16.79
CA GLY A 11 -3.77 1.92 -17.03
C GLY A 11 -2.79 2.00 -15.86
N VAL A 12 -3.29 2.24 -14.64
CA VAL A 12 -2.49 2.04 -13.42
C VAL A 12 -2.41 0.54 -13.17
N ASP A 13 -1.20 -0.01 -13.17
CA ASP A 13 -0.92 -1.40 -12.82
C ASP A 13 -0.12 -1.44 -11.53
N GLY A 14 -0.25 -2.51 -10.75
CA GLY A 14 0.50 -2.64 -9.51
C GLY A 14 0.60 -4.08 -9.03
N VAL A 15 1.74 -4.41 -8.44
CA VAL A 15 2.03 -5.73 -7.89
C VAL A 15 2.42 -5.62 -6.43
N VAL A 16 2.00 -6.61 -5.63
CA VAL A 16 2.49 -6.77 -4.26
C VAL A 16 3.90 -7.33 -4.32
N THR A 17 4.88 -6.60 -3.80
CA THR A 17 6.29 -7.00 -3.80
C THR A 17 6.67 -7.77 -2.53
N GLU A 18 5.98 -7.50 -1.43
CA GLU A 18 6.22 -8.13 -0.13
C GLU A 18 4.96 -8.11 0.72
N MET A 19 4.89 -9.03 1.67
CA MET A 19 3.86 -9.08 2.68
C MET A 19 4.42 -9.63 3.97
N GLU A 20 4.35 -8.84 5.04
CA GLU A 20 4.83 -9.22 6.37
C GLU A 20 3.77 -8.94 7.42
N THR A 21 3.59 -9.89 8.35
CA THR A 21 2.61 -9.76 9.43
C THR A 21 3.32 -9.35 10.70
N GLY A 22 3.02 -8.15 11.20
CA GLY A 22 3.49 -7.65 12.48
C GLY A 22 2.40 -7.68 13.54
N THR A 23 2.75 -7.21 14.73
CA THR A 23 1.86 -7.23 15.91
C THR A 23 0.67 -6.27 15.79
N ASN A 24 0.79 -5.20 15.01
CA ASN A 24 -0.22 -4.16 14.85
C ASN A 24 -0.97 -4.24 13.51
N GLY A 25 -0.44 -4.98 12.53
CA GLY A 25 -1.02 -5.07 11.21
C GLY A 25 -0.17 -5.84 10.20
N ILE A 26 -0.59 -5.76 8.95
CA ILE A 26 0.09 -6.40 7.82
C ILE A 26 0.75 -5.31 6.97
N LEU A 27 2.06 -5.37 6.82
CA LEU A 27 2.81 -4.59 5.86
C LEU A 27 2.68 -5.23 4.47
N CYS A 28 2.36 -4.43 3.47
CA CYS A 28 2.41 -4.81 2.07
C CYS A 28 3.22 -3.78 1.28
N GLY A 29 4.30 -4.20 0.65
CA GLY A 29 4.98 -3.38 -0.36
C GLY A 29 4.28 -3.50 -1.71
N LEU A 30 4.23 -2.38 -2.42
CA LEU A 30 3.57 -2.24 -3.70
C LEU A 30 4.55 -1.59 -4.68
N SER A 31 4.71 -2.22 -5.84
CA SER A 31 5.31 -1.58 -7.01
C SER A 31 4.20 -1.20 -7.97
N VAL A 32 4.10 0.08 -8.30
CA VAL A 32 3.01 0.66 -9.09
C VAL A 32 3.57 1.27 -10.38
N THR A 33 3.02 0.86 -11.50
CA THR A 33 3.25 1.49 -12.79
C THR A 33 2.14 2.52 -13.02
N TRP A 34 2.53 3.80 -12.96
CA TRP A 34 1.61 4.89 -13.24
C TRP A 34 1.59 5.23 -14.74
N PRO A 35 0.45 5.66 -15.28
CA PRO A 35 0.38 6.19 -16.64
C PRO A 35 1.23 7.45 -16.81
N ASN A 36 1.82 7.62 -17.99
CA ASN A 36 2.60 8.83 -18.32
C ASN A 36 1.80 10.11 -18.10
N GLY A 37 2.42 11.10 -17.47
CA GLY A 37 1.78 12.37 -17.12
C GLY A 37 0.88 12.29 -15.89
N SER A 38 0.92 11.17 -15.16
CA SER A 38 0.35 11.08 -13.82
C SER A 38 1.11 12.00 -12.87
N PRO A 39 0.44 12.72 -11.96
CA PRO A 39 1.12 13.48 -10.91
C PRO A 39 1.90 12.58 -9.95
N ASN A 40 1.64 11.27 -9.96
CA ASN A 40 2.30 10.27 -9.11
C ASN A 40 3.34 9.43 -9.87
N GLU A 41 3.75 9.82 -11.08
CA GLU A 41 4.66 9.02 -11.92
C GLU A 41 5.97 8.65 -11.22
N GLU A 42 6.44 9.48 -10.28
CA GLU A 42 7.64 9.24 -9.48
C GLU A 42 7.41 8.27 -8.29
N ASP A 43 6.16 8.06 -7.86
CA ASP A 43 5.79 7.20 -6.72
C ASP A 43 5.67 5.73 -7.15
N ALA A 44 6.74 5.15 -7.69
CA ALA A 44 6.71 3.77 -8.20
C ALA A 44 6.71 2.70 -7.09
N ASN A 45 7.18 3.04 -5.88
CA ASN A 45 7.24 2.14 -4.74
C ASN A 45 6.54 2.77 -3.55
N LEU A 46 5.62 2.04 -2.94
CA LEU A 46 4.87 2.48 -1.77
C LEU A 46 4.52 1.30 -0.88
N PHE A 47 4.29 1.58 0.39
CA PHE A 47 3.94 0.57 1.39
C PHE A 47 2.57 0.88 1.96
N HIS A 48 1.73 -0.14 2.05
CA HIS A 48 0.47 -0.07 2.78
C HIS A 48 0.56 -0.92 4.04
N VAL A 49 0.13 -0.35 5.17
CA VAL A 49 -0.07 -1.10 6.41
C VAL A 49 -1.56 -1.24 6.66
N TYR A 50 -2.03 -2.47 6.65
CA TYR A 50 -3.38 -2.85 7.01
C TYR A 50 -3.42 -3.09 8.52
N MET A 51 -3.82 -2.07 9.27
CA MET A 51 -3.88 -2.13 10.73
C MET A 51 -5.02 -3.06 11.16
N VAL A 52 -4.71 -4.05 12.01
CA VAL A 52 -5.65 -5.07 12.45
C VAL A 52 -5.99 -4.89 13.92
N ARG A 53 -7.28 -4.98 14.24
CA ARG A 53 -7.80 -5.03 15.62
C ARG A 53 -9.02 -5.94 15.64
N ASP A 54 -9.12 -6.81 16.65
CA ASP A 54 -10.24 -7.75 16.79
C ASP A 54 -10.45 -8.61 15.52
N ASN A 55 -9.33 -9.03 14.90
CA ASN A 55 -9.29 -9.79 13.63
C ASN A 55 -9.94 -9.07 12.43
N GLN A 56 -10.03 -7.75 12.46
CA GLN A 56 -10.59 -6.91 11.41
C GLN A 56 -9.63 -5.80 11.02
N ILE A 57 -9.57 -5.48 9.73
CA ILE A 57 -8.84 -4.31 9.24
C ILE A 57 -9.66 -3.08 9.60
N PHE A 58 -9.13 -2.22 10.48
CA PHE A 58 -9.82 -1.00 10.89
C PHE A 58 -9.24 0.25 10.24
N ARG A 59 -8.02 0.18 9.66
CA ARG A 59 -7.37 1.29 8.99
C ARG A 59 -6.34 0.80 7.98
N ILE A 60 -6.25 1.49 6.85
CA ILE A 60 -5.15 1.34 5.89
C ILE A 60 -4.33 2.63 5.94
N ARG A 61 -3.01 2.51 6.08
CA ARG A 61 -2.07 3.63 6.06
C ARG A 61 -1.10 3.46 4.91
N ARG A 62 -0.82 4.53 4.17
CA ARG A 62 0.20 4.56 3.13
C ARG A 62 1.48 5.17 3.70
N TYR A 63 2.61 4.60 3.31
CA TYR A 63 3.98 5.03 3.59
C TYR A 63 4.78 5.02 2.29
N ASP A 64 5.80 5.87 2.24
CA ASP A 64 6.78 6.01 1.16
C ASP A 64 8.09 5.27 1.47
N ASP A 65 8.35 4.92 2.73
CA ASP A 65 9.50 4.13 3.14
C ASP A 65 9.13 2.86 3.93
N TRP A 66 9.99 1.85 3.79
CA TRP A 66 9.78 0.55 4.40
C TRP A 66 9.91 0.60 5.93
N ILE A 67 10.82 1.42 6.48
CA ILE A 67 11.11 1.45 7.92
C ILE A 67 9.90 1.97 8.68
N SER A 68 9.31 3.09 8.24
CA SER A 68 8.09 3.64 8.84
C SER A 68 6.90 2.68 8.71
N ALA A 69 6.81 1.95 7.59
CA ALA A 69 5.79 0.93 7.41
C ALA A 69 5.98 -0.25 8.36
N ALA A 70 7.21 -0.71 8.54
CA ALA A 70 7.58 -1.83 9.41
C ALA A 70 7.31 -1.50 10.87
N GLU A 71 7.72 -0.30 11.32
CA GLU A 71 7.42 0.20 12.66
C GLU A 71 5.90 0.27 12.90
N ALA A 72 5.14 0.77 11.92
CA ALA A 72 3.69 0.86 12.03
C ALA A 72 2.99 -0.51 12.04
N ALA A 73 3.51 -1.48 11.30
CA ALA A 73 3.03 -2.85 11.31
C ALA A 73 3.43 -3.59 12.61
N GLY A 74 4.45 -3.09 13.33
CA GLY A 74 5.00 -3.72 14.53
C GLY A 74 5.83 -4.95 14.18
N LEU A 75 6.71 -4.80 13.18
CA LEU A 75 7.77 -5.75 12.84
C LEU A 75 9.02 -5.40 13.69
N ASP A 76 9.63 -6.43 14.31
CA ASP A 76 10.82 -6.34 15.18
C ASP A 76 12.11 -6.70 14.42
#